data_AF-A0A1W9T651-F1
#
_entry.id   AF-A0A1W9T651-F1
#
_cell.length_a   1.000
_cell.length_b   1.000
_cell.length_c   1.000
_cell.angle_alpha   90.00
_cell.angle_beta   90.00
_cell.angle_gamma   90.00
#
_symmetry.space_group_name_H-M   'P 1'
#
loop_
_entity.id
_entity.type
_entity.pdbx_description
1 polymer ?
#
loop_
_entity_poly.entity_id
_entity_poly.type
_entity_poly.pdbx_seq_one_letter_code
_entity_poly.pdbx_strand_id
1 'polypeptide(L)'
;MCGCVVNGTAHGPEKAMTLCQLHMRKFKNGDTIVVEPFRARAFKVIKDLVIDRSPLDKIIQAGGYVSMNTGGAADANSILISQVTAEKAMDAAACIGCGACVAACPNASAMLFVSAKVSQLALLPQGRPEAAQRAINMVRTMDACAFGNCSNERECENVCPKEISIVNIARLNREFIKSSFASDAA
;
A
#
# COMPACT_ATOMS: atom_id res chain seq x y z
N MET A 1 -6.25 -12.57 6.90
CA MET A 1 -6.66 -11.16 6.91
C MET A 1 -8.14 -11.07 6.56
N CYS A 2 -8.91 -10.14 7.14
CA CYS A 2 -10.39 -10.13 7.09
C CYS A 2 -11.00 -9.33 5.92
N GLY A 3 -10.25 -8.97 4.86
CA GLY A 3 -10.76 -8.05 3.82
C GLY A 3 -11.88 -8.63 2.96
N CYS A 4 -13.05 -7.99 2.99
CA CYS A 4 -14.19 -8.26 2.11
C CYS A 4 -14.85 -6.94 1.69
N VAL A 5 -15.65 -6.97 0.63
CA VAL A 5 -16.58 -5.90 0.25
C VAL A 5 -17.89 -6.12 1.01
N VAL A 6 -18.42 -5.08 1.64
CA VAL A 6 -19.74 -5.11 2.30
C VAL A 6 -20.60 -4.02 1.69
N ASN A 7 -21.73 -4.42 1.11
CA ASN A 7 -22.67 -3.53 0.40
C ASN A 7 -21.96 -2.62 -0.63
N GLY A 8 -21.01 -3.17 -1.39
CA GLY A 8 -20.26 -2.45 -2.43
C GLY A 8 -19.01 -1.70 -1.93
N THR A 9 -18.80 -1.55 -0.62
CA THR A 9 -17.64 -0.83 -0.07
C THR A 9 -16.60 -1.78 0.53
N ALA A 10 -15.33 -1.62 0.16
CA ALA A 10 -14.24 -2.40 0.74
C ALA A 10 -14.14 -2.15 2.26
N HIS A 11 -14.13 -3.22 3.06
CA HIS A 11 -14.28 -3.20 4.53
C HIS A 11 -15.61 -2.66 5.09
N GLY A 12 -16.54 -2.28 4.23
CA GLY A 12 -17.85 -1.75 4.59
C GLY A 12 -17.92 -0.23 4.66
N PRO A 13 -19.08 0.32 5.06
CA PRO A 13 -19.43 1.74 4.86
C PRO A 13 -18.73 2.71 5.83
N GLU A 14 -18.10 2.21 6.88
CA GLU A 14 -17.47 3.04 7.90
C GLU A 14 -16.04 3.43 7.49
N LYS A 15 -15.69 4.70 7.72
CA LYS A 15 -14.35 5.21 7.46
C LYS A 15 -13.35 4.71 8.49
N ALA A 16 -12.07 4.63 8.09
CA ALA A 16 -10.95 4.28 8.96
C ALA A 16 -11.13 2.95 9.72
N MET A 17 -11.84 1.99 9.12
CA MET A 17 -12.25 0.76 9.79
C MET A 17 -11.99 -0.48 8.94
N THR A 18 -11.54 -1.56 9.58
CA THR A 18 -11.42 -2.88 8.94
C THR A 18 -12.68 -3.71 9.16
N LEU A 19 -12.91 -4.71 8.31
CA LEU A 19 -14.12 -5.56 8.40
C LEU A 19 -14.30 -6.19 9.80
N CYS A 20 -13.22 -6.63 10.44
CA CYS A 20 -13.31 -7.24 11.77
C CYS A 20 -13.69 -6.25 12.89
N GLN A 21 -13.69 -4.96 12.61
CA GLN A 21 -14.15 -3.89 13.52
C GLN A 21 -15.52 -3.35 13.11
N LEU A 22 -16.08 -3.79 11.98
CA LEU A 22 -17.41 -3.40 11.54
C LEU A 22 -18.47 -4.12 12.37
N HIS A 23 -19.15 -3.38 13.24
CA HIS A 23 -20.15 -3.93 14.14
C HIS A 23 -21.55 -3.92 13.53
N MET A 24 -22.36 -4.95 13.83
CA MET A 24 -23.74 -5.09 13.35
C MET A 24 -24.66 -3.91 13.70
N ARG A 25 -24.38 -3.19 14.79
CA ARG A 25 -25.11 -1.97 15.19
C ARG A 25 -25.04 -0.81 14.19
N LYS A 26 -24.20 -0.93 13.16
CA LYS A 26 -24.11 0.02 12.05
C LYS A 26 -25.18 -0.20 10.98
N PHE A 27 -25.86 -1.34 11.03
CA PHE A 27 -26.95 -1.71 10.13
C PHE A 27 -28.29 -1.61 10.85
N LYS A 28 -29.36 -1.37 10.10
CA LYS A 28 -30.72 -1.35 10.64
C LYS A 28 -31.29 -2.76 10.68
N ASN A 29 -32.23 -2.98 11.60
CA ASN A 29 -32.96 -4.24 11.66
C ASN A 29 -33.72 -4.47 10.35
N GLY A 30 -33.54 -5.66 9.77
CA GLY A 30 -34.14 -6.02 8.47
C GLY A 30 -33.27 -5.69 7.25
N ASP A 31 -32.11 -5.04 7.42
CA ASP A 31 -31.18 -4.81 6.31
C ASP A 31 -30.64 -6.14 5.75
N THR A 32 -30.58 -6.23 4.43
CA THR A 32 -29.82 -7.30 3.75
C THR A 32 -28.38 -6.86 3.58
N ILE A 33 -27.45 -7.65 4.10
CA ILE A 33 -26.01 -7.38 4.01
C ILE A 33 -25.40 -8.30 2.95
N VAL A 34 -24.84 -7.71 1.90
CA VAL A 34 -24.11 -8.44 0.85
C VAL A 34 -22.63 -8.40 1.18
N VAL A 35 -22.01 -9.58 1.27
CA VAL A 35 -20.58 -9.73 1.55
C VAL A 35 -19.92 -10.46 0.39
N GLU A 36 -18.90 -9.85 -0.19
CA GLU A 36 -18.17 -10.40 -1.34
C GLU A 36 -16.66 -10.39 -1.09
N PRO A 37 -15.89 -11.31 -1.72
CA PRO A 37 -14.44 -11.22 -1.70
C PRO A 37 -13.97 -9.95 -2.43
N PHE A 38 -12.77 -9.48 -2.11
CA PHE A 38 -12.09 -8.48 -2.96
C PHE A 38 -11.86 -9.03 -4.37
N ARG A 39 -12.14 -8.21 -5.38
CA ARG A 39 -11.98 -8.59 -6.79
C ARG A 39 -10.88 -7.75 -7.45
N ALA A 40 -9.87 -8.43 -7.98
CA ALA A 40 -8.84 -7.87 -8.84
C ALA A 40 -8.19 -9.03 -9.61
N ARG A 41 -7.62 -8.78 -10.80
CA ARG A 41 -6.89 -9.83 -11.54
C ARG A 41 -5.74 -10.44 -10.71
N ALA A 42 -5.08 -9.61 -9.90
CA ALA A 42 -4.04 -10.03 -8.96
C ALA A 42 -4.60 -10.77 -7.73
N PHE A 43 -5.84 -10.53 -7.32
CA PHE A 43 -6.46 -11.17 -6.15
C PHE A 43 -7.36 -12.32 -6.57
N LYS A 44 -6.74 -13.48 -6.81
CA LYS A 44 -7.48 -14.69 -7.17
C LYS A 44 -8.30 -15.18 -5.97
N VAL A 45 -9.58 -15.43 -6.18
CA VAL A 45 -10.43 -16.07 -5.17
C VAL A 45 -10.00 -17.52 -5.03
N ILE A 46 -9.68 -17.93 -3.80
CA ILE A 46 -9.35 -19.32 -3.48
C ILE A 46 -10.64 -20.09 -3.21
N LYS A 47 -11.43 -19.59 -2.24
CA LYS A 47 -12.74 -20.15 -1.86
C LYS A 47 -13.52 -19.13 -1.04
N ASP A 48 -14.83 -19.03 -1.29
CA ASP A 48 -15.75 -18.14 -0.58
C ASP A 48 -15.23 -16.69 -0.55
N LEU A 49 -14.91 -16.16 0.64
CA LEU A 49 -14.39 -14.81 0.85
C LEU A 49 -12.86 -14.73 0.86
N VAL A 50 -12.18 -15.87 0.73
CA VAL A 50 -10.71 -15.95 0.83
C VAL A 50 -10.07 -15.70 -0.53
N ILE A 51 -9.14 -14.74 -0.56
CA ILE A 51 -8.34 -14.39 -1.74
C ILE A 51 -6.85 -14.64 -1.50
N ASP A 52 -6.13 -14.92 -2.59
CA ASP A 52 -4.67 -14.88 -2.61
C ASP A 52 -4.18 -13.43 -2.70
N ARG A 53 -3.37 -13.02 -1.72
CA ARG A 53 -2.75 -11.68 -1.64
C ARG A 53 -1.23 -11.72 -1.79
N SER A 54 -0.66 -12.88 -2.08
CA SER A 54 0.79 -13.04 -2.29
C SER A 54 1.41 -12.05 -3.31
N PRO A 55 0.68 -11.48 -4.29
CA PRO A 55 1.24 -10.42 -5.12
C PRO A 55 1.68 -9.16 -4.36
N LEU A 56 1.02 -8.80 -3.25
CA LEU A 56 1.46 -7.69 -2.41
C LEU A 56 2.80 -7.99 -1.73
N ASP A 57 3.00 -9.23 -1.30
CA ASP A 57 4.24 -9.68 -0.69
C ASP A 57 5.40 -9.68 -1.70
N LYS A 58 5.13 -10.10 -2.96
CA LYS A 58 6.11 -10.02 -4.07
C LYS A 58 6.57 -8.58 -4.31
N ILE A 59 5.64 -7.61 -4.28
CA ILE A 59 6.00 -6.19 -4.41
C ILE A 59 6.90 -5.76 -3.24
N ILE A 60 6.60 -6.15 -2.00
CA ILE A 60 7.46 -5.83 -0.85
C ILE A 60 8.85 -6.43 -1.03
N GLN A 61 8.95 -7.68 -1.47
CA GLN A 61 10.23 -8.35 -1.70
C GLN A 61 11.08 -7.67 -2.79
N ALA A 62 10.44 -7.00 -3.76
CA ALA A 62 11.14 -6.34 -4.86
C ALA A 62 11.91 -5.05 -4.47
N GLY A 63 11.64 -4.47 -3.29
CA GLY A 63 12.33 -3.23 -2.87
C GLY A 63 11.89 -2.62 -1.53
N GLY A 64 10.94 -3.22 -0.84
CA GLY A 64 10.43 -2.78 0.47
C GLY A 64 11.39 -3.06 1.63
N TYR A 65 12.70 -2.92 1.41
CA TYR A 65 13.76 -3.17 2.39
C TYR A 65 14.82 -2.05 2.36
N VAL A 66 15.71 -2.11 3.36
CA VAL A 66 16.97 -1.37 3.43
C VAL A 66 18.10 -2.37 3.67
N SER A 67 19.25 -2.15 3.03
CA SER A 67 20.40 -3.04 3.13
C SER A 67 21.35 -2.52 4.20
N MET A 68 21.78 -3.40 5.10
CA MET A 68 22.73 -3.08 6.16
C MET A 68 23.68 -4.26 6.38
N ASN A 69 24.96 -3.98 6.62
CA ASN A 69 25.91 -5.00 7.03
C ASN A 69 25.61 -5.46 8.47
N THR A 70 25.62 -6.76 8.70
CA THR A 70 25.45 -7.32 10.05
C THR A 70 26.54 -6.79 10.99
N GLY A 71 26.14 -6.21 12.12
CA GLY A 71 27.06 -5.57 13.09
C GLY A 71 27.52 -4.15 12.73
N GLY A 72 27.12 -3.61 11.56
CA GLY A 72 27.46 -2.26 11.11
C GLY A 72 26.35 -1.22 11.29
N ALA A 73 25.28 -1.56 12.01
CA ALA A 73 24.19 -0.63 12.27
C ALA A 73 24.69 0.48 13.21
N ALA A 74 24.56 1.74 12.76
CA ALA A 74 24.87 2.90 13.59
C ALA A 74 23.89 2.98 14.77
N ASP A 75 24.32 3.62 15.87
CA ASP A 75 23.44 3.90 17.02
C ASP A 75 22.20 4.67 16.55
N ALA A 76 21.02 4.29 17.05
CA ALA A 76 19.75 4.85 16.57
C ALA A 76 19.66 6.38 16.77
N ASN A 77 20.36 6.93 17.77
CA ASN A 77 20.37 8.36 18.07
C ASN A 77 21.44 9.13 17.29
N SER A 78 22.31 8.44 16.53
CA SER A 78 23.40 9.07 15.78
C SER A 78 22.92 9.79 14.51
N ILE A 79 21.77 9.38 13.94
CA ILE A 79 21.20 9.99 12.73
C ILE A 79 19.99 10.81 13.13
N LEU A 80 20.17 12.13 13.21
CA LEU A 80 19.09 13.06 13.51
C LEU A 80 18.10 13.13 12.34
N ILE A 81 16.82 12.91 12.65
CA ILE A 81 15.72 13.00 11.70
C ILE A 81 14.72 14.01 12.28
N SER A 82 14.26 14.95 11.47
CA SER A 82 13.23 15.89 11.92
C SER A 82 11.94 15.14 12.26
N GLN A 83 11.26 15.57 13.31
CA GLN A 83 9.98 14.98 13.75
C GLN A 83 8.98 14.89 12.58
N VAL A 84 8.83 15.96 11.81
CA VAL A 84 7.93 16.00 10.64
C VAL A 84 8.26 14.93 9.60
N THR A 85 9.54 14.60 9.41
CA THR A 85 9.95 13.53 8.48
C THR A 85 9.67 12.16 9.05
N ALA A 86 9.95 11.95 10.33
CA ALA A 86 9.67 10.71 11.02
C ALA A 86 8.17 10.41 11.04
N GLU A 87 7.32 11.39 11.39
CA GLU A 87 5.87 11.25 11.38
C GLU A 87 5.34 10.87 9.99
N LYS A 88 5.75 11.58 8.94
CA LYS A 88 5.35 11.24 7.56
C LYS A 88 5.78 9.84 7.13
N ALA A 89 6.94 9.37 7.60
CA ALA A 89 7.42 8.02 7.32
C ALA A 89 6.57 6.99 8.04
N MET A 90 6.24 7.24 9.32
CA MET A 90 5.40 6.37 10.13
C MET A 90 3.95 6.33 9.65
N ASP A 91 3.38 7.46 9.20
CA ASP A 91 2.05 7.54 8.59
C ASP A 91 1.98 6.66 7.33
N ALA A 92 3.01 6.72 6.47
CA ALA A 92 3.11 5.82 5.33
C ALA A 92 3.31 4.35 5.76
N ALA A 93 4.06 4.11 6.84
CA ALA A 93 4.31 2.77 7.39
C ALA A 93 3.08 2.11 8.01
N ALA A 94 2.08 2.91 8.42
CA ALA A 94 0.81 2.42 8.96
C ALA A 94 0.05 1.51 7.98
N CYS A 95 0.44 1.47 6.70
CA CYS A 95 -0.15 0.58 5.71
C CYS A 95 -0.01 -0.91 6.12
N ILE A 96 -1.15 -1.53 6.43
CA ILE A 96 -1.23 -2.93 6.87
C ILE A 96 -1.31 -3.95 5.73
N GLY A 97 -1.27 -3.53 4.46
CA GLY A 97 -1.38 -4.45 3.32
C GLY A 97 -2.73 -5.15 3.20
N CYS A 98 -3.84 -4.48 3.59
CA CYS A 98 -5.16 -5.10 3.56
C CYS A 98 -5.72 -5.36 2.15
N GLY A 99 -5.31 -4.57 1.16
CA GLY A 99 -5.79 -4.69 -0.22
C GLY A 99 -7.09 -3.94 -0.52
N ALA A 100 -7.70 -3.25 0.45
CA ALA A 100 -8.94 -2.48 0.23
C ALA A 100 -8.77 -1.41 -0.87
N CYS A 101 -7.61 -0.75 -0.91
CA CYS A 101 -7.28 0.24 -1.93
C CYS A 101 -7.28 -0.32 -3.35
N VAL A 102 -6.91 -1.60 -3.52
CA VAL A 102 -6.94 -2.29 -4.80
C VAL A 102 -8.39 -2.66 -5.15
N ALA A 103 -9.12 -3.22 -4.19
CA ALA A 103 -10.50 -3.68 -4.41
C ALA A 103 -11.47 -2.55 -4.74
N ALA A 104 -11.26 -1.35 -4.19
CA ALA A 104 -12.10 -0.18 -4.46
C ALA A 104 -11.69 0.59 -5.72
N CYS A 105 -10.46 0.43 -6.21
CA CYS A 105 -10.00 1.13 -7.40
C CYS A 105 -10.67 0.54 -8.65
N PRO A 106 -11.31 1.34 -9.52
CA PRO A 106 -11.89 0.84 -10.77
C PRO A 106 -10.87 0.13 -11.67
N ASN A 107 -9.61 0.58 -11.62
CA ASN A 107 -8.51 -0.04 -12.38
C ASN A 107 -7.87 -1.23 -11.63
N ALA A 108 -8.29 -1.55 -10.41
CA ALA A 108 -7.61 -2.48 -9.51
C ALA A 108 -6.11 -2.15 -9.33
N SER A 109 -5.79 -0.86 -9.16
CA SER A 109 -4.41 -0.41 -8.99
C SER A 109 -3.91 -0.62 -7.57
N ALA A 110 -2.67 -1.11 -7.43
CA ALA A 110 -1.98 -1.19 -6.15
C ALA A 110 -1.14 0.05 -5.82
N MET A 111 -1.26 1.13 -6.60
CA MET A 111 -0.39 2.31 -6.47
C MET A 111 -0.40 2.94 -5.08
N LEU A 112 -1.52 2.99 -4.37
CA LEU A 112 -1.53 3.50 -2.98
C LEU A 112 -0.70 2.61 -2.05
N PHE A 113 -0.80 1.29 -2.18
CA PHE A 113 -0.01 0.35 -1.39
C PHE A 113 1.49 0.45 -1.71
N VAL A 114 1.84 0.40 -3.00
CA VAL A 114 3.24 0.52 -3.46
C VAL A 114 3.83 1.83 -2.96
N SER A 115 3.10 2.92 -3.14
CA SER A 115 3.57 4.25 -2.78
C SER A 115 3.76 4.44 -1.28
N ALA A 116 2.93 3.83 -0.43
CA ALA A 116 3.12 3.83 1.02
C ALA A 116 4.41 3.10 1.41
N LYS A 117 4.65 1.92 0.82
CA LYS A 117 5.86 1.12 1.10
C LYS A 117 7.15 1.76 0.56
N VAL A 118 7.08 2.49 -0.55
CA VAL A 118 8.20 3.31 -1.02
C VAL A 118 8.40 4.51 -0.11
N SER A 119 7.33 5.22 0.24
CA SER A 119 7.39 6.46 1.01
C SER A 119 7.93 6.29 2.42
N GLN A 120 7.52 5.25 3.14
CA GLN A 120 8.01 4.97 4.51
C GLN A 120 9.54 4.83 4.55
N LEU A 121 10.17 4.39 3.46
CA LEU A 121 11.61 4.19 3.37
C LEU A 121 12.33 5.37 2.72
N ALA A 122 11.77 5.94 1.65
CA ALA A 122 12.39 7.05 0.90
C ALA A 122 12.49 8.35 1.72
N LEU A 123 11.64 8.52 2.73
CA LEU A 123 11.70 9.65 3.66
C LEU A 123 12.87 9.55 4.65
N LEU A 124 13.35 8.33 4.92
CA LEU A 124 14.36 8.08 5.93
C LEU A 124 15.76 7.96 5.29
N PRO A 125 16.82 8.44 5.95
CA PRO A 125 18.20 8.35 5.44
C PRO A 125 18.61 6.93 5.05
N GLN A 126 18.21 5.94 5.85
CA GLN A 126 18.54 4.52 5.67
C GLN A 126 17.96 3.94 4.38
N GLY A 127 16.85 4.49 3.88
CA GLY A 127 16.21 4.00 2.66
C GLY A 127 16.61 4.76 1.40
N ARG A 128 17.47 5.78 1.49
CA ARG A 128 17.97 6.53 0.33
C ARG A 128 18.84 5.70 -0.63
N PRO A 129 19.75 4.81 -0.18
CA PRO A 129 20.60 4.05 -1.08
C PRO A 129 19.82 3.27 -2.14
N GLU A 130 18.73 2.60 -1.75
CA GLU A 130 17.90 1.83 -2.68
C GLU A 130 16.75 2.64 -3.30
N ALA A 131 16.61 3.94 -3.05
CA ALA A 131 15.41 4.69 -3.42
C ALA A 131 15.06 4.59 -4.92
N ALA A 132 16.06 4.74 -5.78
CA ALA A 132 15.87 4.66 -7.23
C ALA A 132 15.47 3.24 -7.67
N GLN A 133 16.25 2.23 -7.27
CA GLN A 133 15.99 0.83 -7.61
C GLN A 133 14.65 0.35 -7.04
N ARG A 134 14.32 0.75 -5.81
CA ARG A 134 13.07 0.45 -5.12
C ARG A 134 11.87 0.93 -5.92
N ALA A 135 11.87 2.19 -6.34
CA ALA A 135 10.75 2.76 -7.10
C ALA A 135 10.53 2.00 -8.41
N ILE A 136 11.60 1.74 -9.16
CA ILE A 136 11.55 1.01 -10.43
C ILE A 136 11.08 -0.44 -10.22
N ASN A 137 11.73 -1.18 -9.31
CA ASN A 137 11.44 -2.60 -9.10
C ASN A 137 10.04 -2.86 -8.57
N MET A 138 9.59 -2.05 -7.61
CA MET A 138 8.27 -2.24 -7.01
C MET A 138 7.15 -1.90 -8.00
N VAL A 139 7.33 -0.88 -8.86
CA VAL A 139 6.38 -0.57 -9.95
C VAL A 139 6.39 -1.67 -11.00
N ARG A 140 7.56 -2.11 -11.49
CA ARG A 140 7.66 -3.23 -12.45
C ARG A 140 7.03 -4.51 -11.90
N THR A 141 7.22 -4.81 -10.62
CA THR A 141 6.63 -5.98 -9.98
C THR A 141 5.12 -5.85 -9.82
N MET A 142 4.61 -4.64 -9.54
CA MET A 142 3.17 -4.35 -9.54
C MET A 142 2.56 -4.65 -10.91
N ASP A 143 3.19 -4.19 -11.99
CA ASP A 143 2.73 -4.44 -13.36
C ASP A 143 2.77 -5.93 -13.71
N ALA A 144 3.88 -6.62 -13.39
CA ALA A 144 4.05 -8.05 -13.60
C ALA A 144 3.02 -8.90 -12.82
N CYS A 145 2.53 -8.39 -11.69
CA CYS A 145 1.46 -9.02 -10.91
C CYS A 145 0.04 -8.73 -11.44
N ALA A 146 -0.08 -8.03 -12.58
CA ALA A 146 -1.34 -7.68 -13.22
C ALA A 146 -2.27 -6.75 -12.40
N PHE A 147 -1.69 -5.91 -11.53
CA PHE A 147 -2.41 -4.75 -11.00
C PHE A 147 -2.59 -3.69 -12.09
N GLY A 148 -3.62 -2.86 -11.99
CA GLY A 148 -3.83 -1.79 -12.97
C GLY A 148 -3.09 -0.50 -12.66
N ASN A 149 -3.16 0.43 -13.61
CA ASN A 149 -2.52 1.74 -13.51
C ASN A 149 -3.38 2.75 -12.75
N CYS A 150 -2.75 3.72 -12.10
CA CYS A 150 -3.46 4.80 -11.43
C CYS A 150 -3.96 5.84 -12.45
N SER A 151 -5.25 6.16 -12.38
CA SER A 151 -5.88 7.28 -13.11
C SER A 151 -6.31 8.44 -12.18
N ASN A 152 -5.83 8.44 -10.93
CA ASN A 152 -6.14 9.43 -9.90
C ASN A 152 -7.62 9.53 -9.49
N GLU A 153 -8.34 8.40 -9.46
CA GLU A 153 -9.74 8.34 -9.01
C GLU A 153 -9.92 8.63 -7.49
N ARG A 154 -8.89 8.37 -6.68
CA ARG A 154 -8.85 8.61 -5.22
C ARG A 154 -9.75 7.73 -4.35
N GLU A 155 -10.49 6.78 -4.90
CA GLU A 155 -11.22 5.78 -4.11
C GLU A 155 -10.32 5.02 -3.12
N CYS A 156 -9.08 4.77 -3.53
CA CYS A 156 -8.08 4.09 -2.69
C CYS A 156 -7.82 4.76 -1.33
N GLU A 157 -7.81 6.09 -1.27
CA GLU A 157 -7.62 6.85 -0.02
C GLU A 157 -8.91 6.88 0.79
N ASN A 158 -10.07 7.02 0.12
CA ASN A 158 -11.38 7.07 0.75
C ASN A 158 -11.72 5.79 1.54
N VAL A 159 -11.35 4.61 1.01
CA VAL A 159 -11.61 3.31 1.68
C VAL A 159 -10.47 2.84 2.60
N CYS A 160 -9.38 3.60 2.72
CA CYS A 160 -8.22 3.13 3.45
C CYS A 160 -8.51 3.07 4.96
N PRO A 161 -8.45 1.89 5.62
CA PRO A 161 -8.71 1.79 7.06
C PRO A 161 -7.59 2.41 7.92
N LYS A 162 -6.48 2.79 7.29
CA LYS A 162 -5.33 3.43 7.91
C LYS A 162 -5.10 4.83 7.37
N GLU A 163 -6.06 5.35 6.62
CA GLU A 163 -6.07 6.74 6.16
C GLU A 163 -4.79 7.13 5.41
N ILE A 164 -4.23 6.17 4.66
CA ILE A 164 -3.02 6.39 3.87
C ILE A 164 -3.34 7.39 2.77
N SER A 165 -2.64 8.52 2.79
CA SER A 165 -2.92 9.59 1.84
C SER A 165 -2.33 9.32 0.44
N ILE A 166 -3.04 9.78 -0.60
CA ILE A 166 -2.56 9.80 -1.99
C ILE A 166 -1.31 10.67 -2.20
N VAL A 167 -0.94 11.52 -1.24
CA VAL A 167 0.34 12.26 -1.27
C VAL A 167 1.53 11.30 -1.40
N ASN A 168 1.40 10.07 -0.86
CA ASN A 168 2.40 9.03 -1.03
C ASN A 168 2.56 8.63 -2.51
N ILE A 169 1.47 8.57 -3.29
CA ILE A 169 1.50 8.30 -4.75
C ILE A 169 2.29 9.39 -5.47
N ALA A 170 2.07 10.66 -5.12
CA ALA A 170 2.83 11.77 -5.69
C ALA A 170 4.34 11.64 -5.38
N ARG A 171 4.70 11.19 -4.16
CA ARG A 171 6.09 10.93 -3.77
C ARG A 171 6.70 9.77 -4.58
N LEU A 172 5.98 8.66 -4.71
CA LEU A 172 6.40 7.53 -5.53
C LEU A 172 6.67 7.96 -6.97
N ASN A 173 5.75 8.69 -7.59
CA ASN A 173 5.91 9.17 -8.96
C ASN A 173 7.15 10.04 -9.11
N ARG A 174 7.44 10.89 -8.10
CA ARG A 174 8.67 11.70 -8.09
C ARG A 174 9.93 10.84 -8.01
N GLU A 175 9.96 9.82 -7.14
CA GLU A 175 11.11 8.90 -7.05
C GLU A 175 11.28 8.06 -8.32
N PHE A 176 10.18 7.64 -8.95
CA PHE A 176 10.19 6.93 -10.22
C PHE A 176 10.70 7.81 -11.38
N ILE A 177 10.27 9.08 -11.45
CA ILE A 177 10.74 10.03 -12.45
C ILE A 177 12.22 10.34 -12.25
N LYS A 178 12.65 10.65 -11.02
CA LYS A 178 14.06 10.90 -10.70
C LYS A 178 14.94 9.72 -11.12
N SER A 179 14.53 8.49 -10.81
CA SER A 179 15.29 7.30 -11.16
C SER A 179 15.34 7.02 -12.66
N SER A 180 14.30 7.41 -13.41
CA SER A 180 14.27 7.29 -14.88
C SER A 180 15.24 8.25 -15.60
N PHE A 181 15.58 9.38 -14.97
CA PHE A 181 16.53 10.36 -15.54
C PHE A 181 17.94 10.26 -14.96
N ALA A 182 18.10 9.67 -13.78
CA ALA A 182 19.38 9.54 -13.10
C ALA A 182 20.05 8.17 -13.31
N SER A 183 19.46 7.27 -14.10
CA SER A 183 20.03 5.95 -14.34
C SER A 183 21.17 6.04 -15.37
N ASP A 184 22.40 6.02 -14.88
CA ASP A 184 23.44 5.25 -15.57
C ASP A 184 22.92 3.80 -15.62
N ALA A 185 22.67 3.32 -16.83
CA ALA A 185 22.14 1.98 -17.06
C ALA A 185 23.04 0.95 -16.38
N ALA A 186 22.46 0.18 -15.46
CA ALA A 186 23.02 -1.06 -14.94
C ALA A 186 22.07 -2.21 -15.30
#